data_AF-A0A7S2KRI7-F1
#
_entry.id   AF-A0A7S2KRI7-F1
#
_cell.length_a   1.000
_cell.length_b   1.000
_cell.length_c   1.000
_cell.angle_alpha   90.00
_cell.angle_beta   90.00
_cell.angle_gamma   90.00
#
_symmetry.space_group_name_H-M   'P 1'
#
loop_
_entity.id
_entity.type
_entity.pdbx_description
1 polymer ?
#
loop_
_entity_poly.entity_id
_entity_poly.type
_entity_poly.pdbx_seq_one_letter_code
_entity_poly.pdbx_strand_id
1 'polypeptide(L)'
;GFFVGVTDRCMYSHTFQFGAGAPFTTGCTAVVEARIYGSSLGPDDVLVDIDLVQRLLRSIMERYNHQNLDLLDEFREPRRNTTVEVVAQCVAQRLLEGLRGAAAAP
;
A
#
# COMPACT_ATOMS: atom_id res chain seq x y z
N GLY A 1 -15.48 15.85 10.33
CA GLY A 1 -14.19 15.57 9.70
C GLY A 1 -14.37 15.42 8.21
N PHE A 2 -13.29 15.56 7.47
CA PHE A 2 -13.22 15.46 6.01
C PHE A 2 -12.43 14.22 5.64
N PHE A 3 -12.75 13.62 4.49
CA PHE A 3 -11.97 12.53 3.93
C PHE A 3 -11.75 12.74 2.43
N VAL A 4 -10.59 12.32 1.95
CA VAL A 4 -10.27 12.24 0.52
C VAL A 4 -9.66 10.86 0.27
N GLY A 5 -10.14 10.20 -0.78
CA GLY A 5 -9.68 8.89 -1.19
C GLY A 5 -9.06 8.93 -2.57
N VAL A 6 -7.95 8.21 -2.75
CA VAL A 6 -7.41 7.88 -4.07
C VAL A 6 -7.34 6.37 -4.21
N THR A 7 -7.59 5.88 -5.42
CA THR A 7 -7.66 4.44 -5.70
C THR A 7 -6.68 4.08 -6.78
N ASP A 8 -6.03 2.93 -6.62
CA ASP A 8 -5.16 2.36 -7.61
C ASP A 8 -5.25 0.83 -7.60
N ARG A 9 -4.53 0.17 -8.51
CA ARG A 9 -4.49 -1.28 -8.61
C ARG A 9 -3.10 -1.81 -8.93
N CYS A 10 -2.85 -3.04 -8.52
CA CYS A 10 -1.71 -3.83 -8.96
C CYS A 10 -2.11 -5.30 -9.12
N MET A 11 -1.34 -6.04 -9.90
CA MET A 11 -1.47 -7.49 -10.03
C MET A 11 -0.23 -8.15 -9.45
N TYR A 12 -0.37 -9.18 -8.62
CA TYR A 12 0.79 -9.89 -8.07
C TYR A 12 0.47 -11.36 -7.82
N SER A 13 1.51 -12.16 -7.60
CA SER A 13 1.41 -13.53 -7.11
C SER A 13 2.05 -13.69 -5.73
N HIS A 14 1.61 -14.70 -5.00
CA HIS A 14 2.17 -15.08 -3.70
C HIS A 14 1.89 -16.54 -3.33
N THR A 15 2.63 -17.06 -2.37
CA THR A 15 2.45 -18.42 -1.87
C THR A 15 2.02 -18.41 -0.40
N PHE A 16 0.81 -18.88 -0.15
CA PHE A 16 0.32 -19.05 1.21
C PHE A 16 0.74 -20.40 1.79
N GLN A 17 1.09 -20.41 3.07
CA GLN A 17 1.20 -21.63 3.87
C GLN A 17 0.53 -21.40 5.23
N PHE A 18 -0.48 -22.19 5.55
CA PHE A 18 -1.21 -22.11 6.81
C PHE A 18 -1.00 -23.39 7.63
N GLY A 19 -0.43 -23.24 8.82
CA GLY A 19 -0.14 -24.37 9.71
C GLY A 19 0.71 -25.44 9.03
N ALA A 20 0.30 -26.71 9.19
CA ALA A 20 0.94 -27.86 8.55
C ALA A 20 0.43 -28.13 7.11
N GLY A 21 -0.44 -27.27 6.56
CA GLY A 21 -0.98 -27.44 5.22
C GLY A 21 0.09 -27.27 4.13
N ALA A 22 -0.12 -27.95 2.99
CA ALA A 22 0.73 -27.78 1.82
C ALA A 22 0.66 -26.32 1.31
N PRO A 23 1.79 -25.71 0.94
CA PRO A 23 1.79 -24.38 0.34
C PRO A 23 1.04 -24.37 -0.99
N PHE A 24 0.39 -23.24 -1.30
CA PHE A 24 -0.25 -23.03 -2.60
C PHE A 24 0.03 -21.62 -3.12
N THR A 25 0.33 -21.53 -4.42
CA THR A 25 0.61 -20.26 -5.10
C THR A 25 -0.62 -19.79 -5.85
N THR A 26 -0.94 -18.52 -5.71
CA THR A 26 -2.03 -17.87 -6.45
C THR A 26 -1.63 -16.46 -6.84
N GLY A 27 -2.42 -15.84 -7.72
CA GLY A 27 -2.31 -14.42 -8.04
C GLY A 27 -3.64 -13.70 -7.91
N CYS A 28 -3.58 -12.38 -7.77
CA CYS A 28 -4.77 -11.54 -7.73
C CYS A 28 -4.55 -10.20 -8.41
N THR A 29 -5.65 -9.52 -8.72
CA THR A 29 -5.65 -8.08 -8.96
C THR A 29 -6.13 -7.40 -7.69
N ALA A 30 -5.23 -6.73 -6.98
CA ALA A 30 -5.56 -5.95 -5.81
C ALA A 30 -5.99 -4.54 -6.23
N VAL A 31 -7.17 -4.13 -5.79
CA VAL A 31 -7.62 -2.74 -5.85
C VAL A 31 -7.42 -2.14 -4.46
N VAL A 32 -6.68 -1.04 -4.39
CA VAL A 32 -6.27 -0.43 -3.13
C VAL A 32 -6.77 1.01 -3.09
N GLU A 33 -7.54 1.33 -2.05
CA GLU A 33 -7.99 2.69 -1.77
C GLU A 33 -7.23 3.23 -0.55
N ALA A 34 -6.54 4.36 -0.74
CA ALA A 34 -5.91 5.10 0.34
C ALA A 34 -6.83 6.26 0.74
N ARG A 35 -7.28 6.27 2.00
CA ARG A 35 -8.15 7.31 2.55
C ARG A 35 -7.39 8.15 3.57
N ILE A 36 -7.36 9.46 3.33
CA ILE A 36 -6.82 10.45 4.26
C ILE A 36 -7.99 11.10 5.00
N TYR A 37 -7.89 11.19 6.32
CA TYR A 37 -8.89 11.80 7.18
C TYR A 37 -8.31 12.98 7.96
N GLY A 38 -9.08 14.05 8.10
CA GLY A 38 -8.76 15.17 8.99
C GLY A 38 -10.01 15.71 9.69
N SER A 39 -9.85 16.25 10.90
CA SER A 39 -10.96 16.87 11.64
C SER A 39 -11.42 18.20 11.01
N SER A 40 -10.52 18.92 10.35
CA SER A 40 -10.74 20.18 9.64
C SER A 40 -9.98 20.21 8.31
N LEU A 41 -10.28 21.20 7.46
CA LEU A 41 -9.48 21.53 6.29
C LEU A 41 -8.30 22.43 6.69
N GLY A 42 -7.24 22.39 5.88
CA GLY A 42 -6.09 23.27 6.00
C GLY A 42 -6.27 24.57 5.21
N PRO A 43 -5.15 25.25 4.86
CA PRO A 43 -5.17 26.39 3.95
C PRO A 43 -5.89 26.07 2.63
N ASP A 44 -6.52 27.08 2.05
CA ASP A 44 -7.23 27.01 0.76
C ASP A 44 -8.34 25.94 0.71
N ASP A 45 -8.92 25.59 1.86
CA ASP A 45 -9.94 24.55 2.00
C ASP A 45 -9.45 23.16 1.52
N VAL A 46 -8.14 22.92 1.57
CA VAL A 46 -7.51 21.66 1.15
C VAL A 46 -7.20 20.76 2.35
N LEU A 47 -7.60 19.48 2.27
CA LEU A 47 -7.26 18.48 3.29
C LEU A 47 -5.82 17.95 3.12
N VAL A 48 -5.45 17.66 1.88
CA VAL A 48 -4.14 17.12 1.48
C VAL A 48 -3.94 17.37 -0.02
N ASP A 49 -2.70 17.52 -0.47
CA ASP A 49 -2.38 17.48 -1.90
C ASP A 49 -2.72 16.09 -2.47
N ILE A 50 -3.87 15.99 -3.16
CA ILE A 50 -4.39 14.73 -3.69
C ILE A 50 -3.50 14.14 -4.80
N ASP A 51 -2.81 15.00 -5.55
CA ASP A 51 -1.94 14.59 -6.64
C ASP A 51 -0.65 13.98 -6.08
N LEU A 52 -0.11 14.53 -4.99
CA LEU A 52 0.95 13.88 -4.22
C LEU A 52 0.51 12.51 -3.69
N VAL A 53 -0.68 12.40 -3.06
CA VAL A 53 -1.16 11.12 -2.52
C VAL A 53 -1.33 10.08 -3.65
N GLN A 54 -1.88 10.49 -4.80
CA GLN A 54 -2.05 9.62 -5.98
C GLN A 54 -0.71 9.13 -6.52
N ARG A 55 0.30 10.00 -6.64
CA ARG A 55 1.65 9.63 -7.10
C ARG A 55 2.35 8.68 -6.12
N LEU A 56 2.23 8.95 -4.82
CA LEU A 56 2.78 8.05 -3.80
C LEU A 56 2.13 6.68 -3.87
N LEU A 57 0.80 6.62 -3.94
CA LEU A 57 0.08 5.34 -4.07
C LEU A 57 0.48 4.60 -5.35
N ARG A 58 0.57 5.29 -6.50
CA ARG A 58 1.05 4.73 -7.77
C ARG A 58 2.44 4.11 -7.62
N SER A 59 3.39 4.85 -7.05
CA SER A 59 4.76 4.36 -6.86
C SER A 59 4.81 3.13 -5.95
N ILE A 60 3.97 3.08 -4.91
CA ILE A 60 3.85 1.91 -4.04
C ILE A 60 3.25 0.72 -4.81
N MET A 61 2.20 0.94 -5.60
CA MET A 61 1.58 -0.13 -6.40
C MET A 61 2.54 -0.70 -7.45
N GLU A 62 3.35 0.14 -8.09
CA GLU A 62 4.36 -0.28 -9.07
C GLU A 62 5.38 -1.25 -8.48
N ARG A 63 5.74 -1.09 -7.20
CA ARG A 63 6.63 -2.01 -6.48
C ARG A 63 6.06 -3.44 -6.40
N TYR A 64 4.74 -3.58 -6.34
CA TYR A 64 4.07 -4.88 -6.24
C TYR A 64 3.55 -5.38 -7.58
N ASN A 65 3.36 -4.49 -8.56
CA ASN A 65 2.76 -4.83 -9.84
C ASN A 65 3.63 -5.78 -10.66
N HIS A 66 3.02 -6.85 -11.14
CA HIS A 66 3.63 -7.98 -11.83
C HIS A 66 4.78 -8.66 -11.08
N GLN A 67 4.79 -8.59 -9.74
CA GLN A 67 5.80 -9.24 -8.91
C GLN A 67 5.29 -10.53 -8.27
N ASN A 68 6.22 -11.43 -7.95
CA ASN A 68 6.01 -12.45 -6.92
C ASN A 68 6.39 -11.86 -5.57
N LEU A 69 5.42 -11.66 -4.69
CA LEU A 69 5.65 -11.04 -3.38
C LEU A 69 6.61 -11.87 -2.51
N ASP A 70 6.68 -13.19 -2.70
CA ASP A 70 7.58 -14.06 -1.92
C ASP A 70 9.07 -13.75 -2.15
N LEU A 71 9.41 -13.06 -3.25
CA LEU A 71 10.78 -12.70 -3.62
C LEU A 71 11.22 -11.33 -3.10
N LEU A 72 10.28 -10.51 -2.63
CA LEU A 72 10.57 -9.17 -2.16
C LEU A 72 11.25 -9.22 -0.79
N ASP A 73 12.30 -8.40 -0.61
CA ASP A 73 13.12 -8.32 0.60
C ASP A 73 12.29 -8.20 1.90
N GLU A 74 11.15 -7.50 1.84
CA GLU A 74 10.26 -7.26 2.98
C GLU A 74 9.36 -8.45 3.36
N PHE A 75 9.29 -9.49 2.51
CA PHE A 75 8.44 -10.66 2.70
C PHE A 75 9.20 -11.98 2.69
N ARG A 76 10.41 -12.01 2.12
CA ARG A 76 11.18 -13.24 1.95
C ARG A 76 11.80 -13.79 3.23
N GLU A 77 12.29 -12.94 4.13
CA GLU A 77 13.11 -13.36 5.28
C GLU A 77 12.84 -12.52 6.55
N PRO A 78 12.23 -13.11 7.60
CA PRO A 78 11.61 -14.44 7.60
C PRO A 78 10.39 -14.46 6.67
N ARG A 79 10.17 -15.59 5.99
CA ARG A 79 9.00 -15.76 5.10
C ARG A 79 7.70 -15.43 5.84
N ARG A 80 6.87 -14.58 5.22
CA ARG A 80 5.56 -14.19 5.73
C ARG A 80 4.47 -14.45 4.70
N ASN A 81 3.31 -14.96 5.14
CA ASN A 81 2.12 -14.97 4.30
C ASN A 81 1.73 -13.52 3.97
N THR A 82 1.72 -13.18 2.69
CA THR A 82 1.34 -11.84 2.20
C THR A 82 -0.17 -11.76 2.02
N THR A 83 -0.91 -11.90 3.11
CA THR A 83 -2.37 -11.76 3.12
C THR A 83 -2.76 -10.32 2.75
N VAL A 84 -4.02 -10.10 2.40
CA VAL A 84 -4.50 -8.75 2.04
C VAL A 84 -4.30 -7.75 3.18
N GLU A 85 -4.42 -8.19 4.43
CA GLU A 85 -4.17 -7.38 5.63
C GLU A 85 -2.68 -7.00 5.75
N VAL A 86 -1.77 -7.94 5.48
CA VAL A 86 -0.32 -7.69 5.49
C VAL A 86 0.06 -6.70 4.39
N VAL A 87 -0.42 -6.92 3.17
CA VAL A 87 -0.15 -6.04 2.04
C VAL A 87 -0.73 -4.64 2.31
N ALA A 88 -1.97 -4.55 2.81
CA ALA A 88 -2.59 -3.28 3.18
C ALA A 88 -1.81 -2.53 4.26
N GLN A 89 -1.31 -3.23 5.29
CA GLN A 89 -0.44 -2.64 6.31
C GLN A 89 0.84 -2.06 5.70
N CYS A 90 1.52 -2.80 4.82
CA CYS A 90 2.73 -2.34 4.16
C CYS A 90 2.47 -1.13 3.25
N VAL A 91 1.36 -1.13 2.50
CA VAL A 91 0.96 0.03 1.69
C VAL A 91 0.72 1.25 2.57
N ALA A 92 -0.02 1.10 3.66
CA ALA A 92 -0.34 2.19 4.57
C ALA A 92 0.93 2.78 5.22
N GLN A 93 1.87 1.93 5.65
CA GLN A 93 3.15 2.36 6.21
C GLN A 93 3.97 3.16 5.20
N ARG A 94 4.12 2.65 3.98
CA ARG A 94 4.86 3.31 2.90
C ARG A 94 4.23 4.65 2.50
N LEU A 95 2.90 4.71 2.45
CA LEU A 95 2.19 5.95 2.16
C LEU A 95 2.42 6.98 3.26
N LEU A 96 2.35 6.57 4.52
CA LEU A 96 2.60 7.44 5.67
C LEU A 96 4.05 7.95 5.69
N GLU A 97 5.03 7.10 5.38
CA GLU A 97 6.43 7.49 5.22
C GLU A 97 6.61 8.51 4.09
N GLY A 98 6.01 8.27 2.93
CA GLY A 98 6.06 9.18 1.79
C GLY A 98 5.46 10.55 2.10
N LEU A 99 4.31 10.58 2.80
CA LEU A 99 3.67 11.82 3.22
C LEU A 99 4.50 12.59 4.26
N ARG A 100 5.11 11.89 5.22
CA ARG A 100 6.01 12.50 6.20
C ARG A 100 7.28 13.06 5.56
N GLY A 101 7.86 12.33 4.61
CA GLY A 101 9.03 12.78 3.86
C GLY A 101 8.74 14.04 3.02
N ALA A 102 7.58 14.10 2.37
CA ALA A 102 7.15 15.27 1.62
C ALA A 102 6.89 16.49 2.52
N ALA A 103 6.29 16.29 3.70
CA ALA A 103 6.07 17.37 4.67
C ALA A 103 7.36 17.92 5.29
N ALA A 104 8.45 17.15 5.25
CA ALA A 104 9.77 17.56 5.74
C ALA A 104 10.67 18.18 4.65
N ALA A 105 10.23 18.16 3.38
CA ALA A 105 10.92 18.84 2.29
C ALA A 105 10.65 20.36 2.39
N PRO A 106 11.68 21.21 2.18
CA PRO A 106 11.58 22.67 2.32
C PRO A 106 10.68 23.33 1.27
#